data_AF-A0A0U2WUP3-F1
#
_entry.id   AF-A0A0U2WUP3-F1
#
_cell.length_a   1.000
_cell.length_b   1.000
_cell.length_c   1.000
_cell.angle_alpha   90.00
_cell.angle_beta   90.00
_cell.angle_gamma   90.00
#
_symmetry.space_group_name_H-M   'P 1'
#
loop_
_entity.id
_entity.type
_entity.pdbx_description
1 polymer ?
#
loop_
_entity_poly.entity_id
_entity_poly.type
_entity_poly.pdbx_seq_one_letter_code
_entity_poly.pdbx_strand_id
1 'polypeptide(L)' 'MHTLIKMSAVALAFMLLAGCQNNAGNPELNQCAQQNYQCESSCEQQSTGEGLKQQVCSAKCVESYNQCKAQAENLGNI' A
#
# COMPACT_ATOMS: atom_id res chain seq x y z
N MET A 1 -8.20 -16.76 41.58
CA MET A 1 -9.21 -16.52 40.53
C MET A 1 -9.01 -15.24 39.72
N HIS A 2 -8.11 -14.31 40.10
CA HIS A 2 -7.91 -13.04 39.36
C HIS A 2 -6.91 -13.11 38.19
N THR A 3 -6.01 -14.09 38.17
CA THR A 3 -4.97 -14.27 37.14
C THR A 3 -5.51 -14.90 35.84
N LEU A 4 -6.55 -15.73 35.93
CA LEU A 4 -7.13 -16.42 34.78
C LEU A 4 -7.94 -15.47 33.88
N ILE A 5 -8.59 -14.46 34.47
CA ILE A 5 -9.39 -13.47 33.74
C ILE A 5 -8.49 -12.54 32.90
N LYS A 6 -7.31 -12.18 33.41
CA LYS A 6 -6.35 -11.32 32.70
C LYS A 6 -5.73 -12.00 31.46
N MET A 7 -5.52 -13.30 31.50
CA MET A 7 -5.02 -14.07 30.34
C MET A 7 -6.06 -14.13 29.20
N SER A 8 -7.34 -14.12 29.52
CA SER A 8 -8.43 -14.22 28.53
C SER A 8 -8.59 -12.95 27.69
N ALA A 9 -8.35 -11.76 28.27
CA ALA A 9 -8.44 -10.49 27.54
C ALA A 9 -7.33 -10.34 26.48
N VAL A 10 -6.12 -10.84 26.77
CA VAL A 10 -5.01 -10.83 25.81
C VAL A 10 -5.28 -11.78 24.65
N ALA A 11 -5.83 -12.97 24.91
CA ALA A 11 -6.18 -13.93 23.87
C ALA A 11 -7.29 -13.42 22.93
N LEU A 12 -8.29 -12.70 23.45
CA LEU A 12 -9.32 -12.07 22.62
C LEU A 12 -8.76 -10.95 21.74
N ALA A 13 -7.79 -10.16 22.23
CA ALA A 13 -7.15 -9.11 21.45
C ALA A 13 -6.41 -9.69 20.23
N PHE A 14 -5.69 -10.81 20.39
CA PHE A 14 -5.01 -11.46 19.27
C PHE A 14 -5.97 -12.02 18.21
N MET A 15 -7.15 -12.52 18.61
CA MET A 15 -8.18 -12.97 17.66
C MET A 15 -8.76 -11.80 16.83
N LEU A 16 -8.88 -10.60 17.43
CA LEU A 16 -9.35 -9.41 16.70
C LEU A 16 -8.31 -8.89 15.70
N LEU A 17 -7.00 -8.97 16.01
CA LEU A 17 -5.95 -8.59 15.05
C LEU A 17 -5.81 -9.59 13.89
N ALA A 18 -6.06 -10.88 14.11
CA ALA A 18 -6.04 -11.88 13.04
C ALA A 18 -7.21 -11.71 12.05
N GLY A 19 -8.33 -11.12 12.50
CA GLY A 19 -9.50 -10.80 11.68
C GLY A 19 -9.34 -9.55 10.78
N CYS A 20 -8.29 -8.75 10.97
CA CYS A 20 -7.94 -7.64 10.09
C CYS A 20 -7.09 -8.04 8.87
N GLN A 21 -6.87 -9.33 8.63
CA GLN A 21 -6.44 -9.83 7.30
C GLN A 21 -7.65 -9.85 6.35
N ASN A 22 -8.45 -8.78 6.39
CA ASN A 22 -9.64 -8.63 5.58
C ASN A 22 -9.19 -8.16 4.20
N ASN A 23 -9.30 -9.06 3.21
CA ASN A 23 -9.24 -8.72 1.79
C ASN A 23 -7.96 -8.00 1.35
N ALA A 24 -6.80 -8.58 1.65
CA ALA A 24 -5.59 -8.20 0.93
C ALA A 24 -5.76 -8.66 -0.52
N GLY A 25 -6.25 -7.77 -1.40
CA GLY A 25 -6.04 -7.92 -2.83
C GLY A 25 -4.55 -8.14 -3.13
N ASN A 26 -4.22 -8.51 -4.36
CA ASN A 26 -2.85 -8.87 -4.77
C ASN A 26 -1.80 -7.95 -4.08
N PRO A 27 -0.98 -8.48 -3.15
CA PRO A 27 -0.11 -7.67 -2.29
C PRO A 27 0.91 -6.87 -3.10
N GLU A 28 1.30 -7.39 -4.25
CA GLU A 28 2.14 -6.68 -5.23
C GLU A 28 1.46 -5.43 -5.75
N LEU A 29 0.13 -5.49 -6.01
CA LEU A 29 -0.66 -4.34 -6.46
C LEU A 29 -0.68 -3.23 -5.40
N ASN A 30 -0.74 -3.61 -4.13
CA ASN A 30 -0.69 -2.67 -3.02
C ASN A 30 0.70 -2.01 -2.91
N GLN A 31 1.76 -2.77 -3.16
CA GLN A 31 3.12 -2.23 -3.22
C GLN A 31 3.30 -1.26 -4.39
N CYS A 32 2.73 -1.56 -5.58
CA CYS A 32 2.71 -0.65 -6.72
C CYS A 32 2.02 0.67 -6.38
N ALA A 33 0.85 0.62 -5.72
CA ALA A 33 0.13 1.82 -5.30
C ALA A 33 0.94 2.66 -4.30
N GLN A 34 1.64 2.00 -3.37
CA GLN A 34 2.47 2.67 -2.38
C GLN A 34 3.69 3.36 -3.01
N GLN A 35 4.34 2.72 -3.98
CA GLN A 35 5.43 3.33 -4.76
C GLN A 35 4.94 4.53 -5.58
N ASN A 36 3.76 4.43 -6.21
CA ASN A 36 3.19 5.55 -6.96
C ASN A 36 2.94 6.77 -6.07
N TYR A 37 2.37 6.57 -4.88
CA TYR A 37 2.15 7.63 -3.91
C TYR A 37 3.45 8.33 -3.49
N GLN A 38 4.50 7.55 -3.20
CA GLN A 38 5.81 8.11 -2.84
C GLN A 38 6.45 8.90 -3.99
N CYS A 39 6.26 8.43 -5.24
CA CYS A 39 6.72 9.13 -6.43
C CYS A 39 6.00 10.47 -6.61
N GLU A 40 4.66 10.47 -6.54
CA GLU A 40 3.83 11.69 -6.66
C GLU A 40 4.19 12.72 -5.58
N SER A 41 4.31 12.28 -4.32
CA SER A 41 4.72 13.15 -3.22
C SER A 41 6.13 13.73 -3.43
N SER A 42 7.03 12.97 -4.04
CA SER A 42 8.37 13.46 -4.39
C SER A 42 8.31 14.48 -5.53
N CYS A 43 7.45 14.27 -6.53
CA CYS A 43 7.21 15.22 -7.60
C CYS A 43 6.70 16.56 -7.05
N GLU A 44 5.67 16.52 -6.21
CA GLU A 44 5.12 17.71 -5.55
C GLU A 44 6.17 18.48 -4.75
N GLN A 45 7.08 17.78 -4.06
CA GLN A 45 8.16 18.42 -3.31
C GLN A 45 9.25 19.04 -4.21
N GLN A 46 9.44 18.50 -5.41
CA GLN A 46 10.46 18.97 -6.37
C GLN A 46 9.96 20.07 -7.31
N SER A 47 8.64 20.33 -7.35
CA SER A 47 8.05 21.37 -8.19
C SER A 47 7.39 22.45 -7.31
N THR A 48 7.81 23.71 -7.46
CA THR A 48 7.18 24.86 -6.80
C THR A 48 5.87 25.30 -7.46
N GLY A 49 5.03 24.34 -7.89
CA GLY A 49 3.71 24.57 -8.48
C GLY A 49 3.33 23.61 -9.61
N GLU A 50 2.07 23.70 -10.06
CA GLU A 50 1.54 23.01 -11.23
C GLU A 50 2.19 23.55 -12.51
N GLY A 51 3.23 22.87 -12.98
CA GLY A 51 3.93 23.20 -14.21
C GLY A 51 4.27 21.98 -15.03
N LEU A 52 4.84 22.20 -16.21
CA LEU A 52 5.26 21.13 -17.14
C LEU A 52 6.18 20.09 -16.48
N LYS A 53 7.03 20.51 -15.52
CA LYS A 53 7.87 19.60 -14.72
C LYS A 53 7.05 18.68 -13.83
N GLN A 54 6.03 19.21 -13.14
CA GLN A 54 5.11 18.41 -12.32
C GLN A 54 4.35 17.39 -13.18
N GLN A 55 3.84 17.83 -14.33
CA GLN A 55 3.12 16.95 -15.25
C GLN A 55 4.00 15.82 -15.80
N VAL A 56 5.23 16.13 -16.20
CA VAL A 56 6.18 15.12 -16.69
C VAL A 56 6.58 14.16 -15.56
N CYS A 57 6.77 14.66 -14.34
CA CYS A 57 7.10 13.84 -13.19
C CYS A 57 5.94 12.89 -12.82
N SER A 58 4.72 13.42 -12.69
CA SER A 58 3.51 12.65 -12.42
C SER A 58 3.24 11.61 -13.52
N ALA A 59 3.41 11.98 -14.79
CA ALA A 59 3.28 11.04 -15.91
C ALA A 59 4.26 9.86 -15.81
N LYS A 60 5.50 10.10 -15.37
CA LYS A 60 6.48 9.04 -15.10
C LYS A 60 6.06 8.14 -13.94
N CYS A 61 5.52 8.70 -12.86
CA CYS A 61 5.01 7.91 -11.73
C CYS A 61 3.88 6.97 -12.18
N VAL A 62 2.92 7.49 -12.96
CA VAL A 62 1.81 6.71 -13.51
C VAL A 62 2.30 5.62 -14.48
N GLU A 63 3.28 5.93 -15.31
CA GLU A 63 3.90 4.93 -16.20
C GLU A 63 4.54 3.79 -15.40
N SER A 64 5.35 4.11 -14.38
CA SER A 64 5.96 3.11 -13.50
C SER A 64 4.92 2.30 -12.71
N TYR A 65 3.84 2.94 -12.23
CA TYR A 65 2.72 2.25 -11.61
C TYR A 65 2.07 1.24 -12.57
N ASN A 66 1.80 1.64 -13.81
CA ASN A 66 1.18 0.77 -14.81
C ASN A 66 2.07 -0.42 -15.16
N GLN A 67 3.39 -0.21 -15.25
CA GLN A 67 4.36 -1.30 -15.44
C GLN A 67 4.36 -2.27 -14.25
N CYS A 68 4.39 -1.74 -13.02
CA CYS A 68 4.32 -2.55 -11.80
C CYS A 68 3.00 -3.34 -11.73
N LYS A 69 1.88 -2.68 -12.02
CA LYS A 69 0.55 -3.29 -12.07
C LYS A 69 0.50 -4.44 -13.07
N ALA A 70 0.99 -4.23 -14.29
CA ALA A 70 1.03 -5.29 -15.31
C ALA A 70 1.88 -6.50 -14.85
N GLN A 71 2.98 -6.28 -14.13
CA GLN A 71 3.79 -7.37 -13.57
C GLN A 71 3.06 -8.10 -12.44
N ALA A 72 2.46 -7.35 -11.51
CA ALA A 72 1.68 -7.87 -10.40
C ALA A 72 0.49 -8.71 -10.89
N GLU A 73 -0.22 -8.25 -11.91
CA GLU A 73 -1.34 -8.98 -12.53
C GLU A 73 -0.88 -10.27 -13.22
N ASN A 74 0.31 -10.28 -13.84
CA ASN A 74 0.90 -11.51 -14.40
C ASN A 74 1.35 -12.51 -13.33
N LEU A 75 1.85 -12.04 -12.18
CA LEU A 75 2.22 -12.88 -11.04
C LEU A 75 1.01 -13.47 -10.29
N GLY A 76 -0.14 -12.79 -10.34
CA GLY A 76 -1.40 -13.24 -9.72
C GLY A 76 -2.20 -14.25 -10.56
N ASN A 77 -1.77 -14.55 -11.79
CA ASN A 77 -2.42 -15.49 -12.71
C ASN A 77 -1.83 -16.93 -12.63
N ILE A 78 -1.17 -17.29 -11.53
CA ILE A 78 -0.59 -18.61 -11.29
C ILE A 78 -1.54 -19.47 -10.44
#